data_AF-A0A1H6CR93-F1
#
_entry.id   AF-A0A1H6CR93-F1
#
_cell.length_a   1.000
_cell.length_b   1.000
_cell.length_c   1.000
_cell.angle_alpha   90.00
_cell.angle_beta   90.00
_cell.angle_gamma   90.00
#
_symmetry.space_group_name_H-M   'P 1'
#
loop_
_entity.id
_entity.type
_entity.pdbx_description
1 polymer ?
#
loop_
_entity_poly.entity_id
_entity_poly.type
_entity_poly.pdbx_seq_one_letter_code
_entity_poly.pdbx_strand_id
1 'polypeptide(L)'
;MTDRFAQNFRPNRLRALDKPGIKDVRLHDLRHTGNTLAAIADATLPELKQRMGHASDRAAMIYLHATDERHREIADTLSAMAKTELKQARRNQSDTQAEEDPVNDQSPGRERVSDLGFVVGGA
;
A
#
# COMPACT_ATOMS: atom_id res chain seq x y z
N MET A 1 -28.61 -45.96 0.20
CA MET A 1 -28.30 -45.48 1.55
C MET A 1 -27.53 -44.16 1.45
N THR A 2 -28.17 -43.08 1.02
CA THR A 2 -27.64 -41.70 1.10
C THR A 2 -28.68 -40.74 0.50
N ASP A 3 -29.62 -40.26 1.32
CA ASP A 3 -30.29 -38.98 1.06
C ASP A 3 -30.82 -38.31 2.34
N ARG A 4 -30.06 -38.41 3.43
CA ARG A 4 -30.40 -37.78 4.72
C ARG A 4 -29.67 -36.45 4.95
N PHE A 5 -28.62 -36.19 4.18
CA PHE A 5 -27.81 -34.97 4.30
C PHE A 5 -28.44 -33.78 3.56
N ALA A 6 -28.91 -33.96 2.32
CA ALA A 6 -29.47 -32.86 1.53
C ALA A 6 -30.80 -32.32 2.10
N GLN A 7 -31.60 -33.17 2.77
CA GLN A 7 -32.94 -32.81 3.24
C GLN A 7 -32.94 -31.97 4.54
N ASN A 8 -31.85 -31.93 5.32
CA ASN A 8 -31.81 -31.26 6.64
C ASN A 8 -31.30 -29.80 6.63
N PHE A 9 -30.73 -29.29 5.53
CA PHE A 9 -30.16 -27.93 5.52
C PHE A 9 -31.20 -26.82 5.52
N ARG A 10 -32.37 -27.05 4.90
CA ARG A 10 -33.45 -26.06 4.86
C ARG A 10 -34.06 -25.78 6.24
N PRO A 11 -34.53 -26.77 7.01
CA PRO A 11 -35.13 -26.51 8.32
C PRO A 11 -34.11 -25.95 9.33
N ASN A 12 -32.86 -26.43 9.33
CA ASN A 12 -31.83 -25.94 10.24
C ASN A 12 -31.42 -24.50 9.94
N ARG A 13 -31.36 -24.10 8.66
CA ARG A 13 -31.09 -22.70 8.27
C ARG A 13 -32.18 -21.76 8.77
N LEU A 14 -33.45 -22.11 8.59
CA LEU A 14 -34.56 -21.26 9.04
C LEU A 14 -34.52 -21.03 10.55
N ARG A 15 -34.20 -22.07 11.33
CA ARG A 15 -34.03 -21.96 12.79
C ARG A 15 -32.84 -21.08 13.20
N ALA A 16 -31.75 -21.11 12.42
CA ALA A 16 -30.59 -20.26 12.67
C ALA A 16 -30.84 -18.77 12.34
N LEU A 17 -31.72 -18.49 11.38
CA LEU A 17 -32.09 -17.14 10.95
C LEU A 17 -33.17 -16.48 11.83
N ASP A 18 -33.92 -17.28 12.59
CA ASP A 18 -35.02 -16.82 13.47
C ASP A 18 -34.53 -15.92 14.62
N LYS A 19 -33.47 -16.34 15.33
CA LYS A 19 -32.88 -15.57 16.44
C LYS A 19 -32.40 -14.16 16.05
N PRO A 20 -31.65 -13.96 14.95
CA PRO A 20 -31.25 -12.63 14.51
C PRO A 20 -32.34 -11.87 13.73
N GLY A 21 -33.52 -12.47 13.48
CA GLY A 21 -34.61 -11.82 12.75
C GLY A 21 -34.34 -11.59 11.26
N ILE A 22 -33.37 -12.30 10.69
CA ILE A 22 -32.95 -12.11 9.29
C ILE A 22 -33.89 -12.91 8.38
N LYS A 23 -34.56 -12.23 7.44
CA LYS A 23 -35.44 -12.85 6.46
C LYS A 23 -34.70 -12.99 5.12
N ASP A 24 -35.04 -14.05 4.38
CA ASP A 24 -34.69 -14.23 2.95
C ASP A 24 -33.20 -14.47 2.58
N VAL A 25 -32.38 -15.02 3.48
CA VAL A 25 -31.01 -15.44 3.14
C VAL A 25 -31.01 -16.77 2.41
N ARG A 26 -30.63 -16.82 1.13
CA ARG A 26 -30.51 -18.07 0.37
C ARG A 26 -29.17 -18.75 0.64
N LEU A 27 -29.09 -20.05 0.38
CA LEU A 27 -27.83 -20.81 0.53
C LEU A 27 -26.71 -20.27 -0.37
N HIS A 28 -27.06 -19.74 -1.54
CA HIS A 28 -26.11 -19.13 -2.45
C HIS A 28 -25.45 -17.88 -1.86
N ASP A 29 -26.21 -17.09 -1.09
CA ASP A 29 -25.71 -15.87 -0.47
C ASP A 29 -24.66 -16.22 0.60
N LEU A 30 -24.88 -17.30 1.37
CA LEU A 30 -23.87 -17.83 2.31
C LEU A 30 -22.58 -18.28 1.60
N ARG A 31 -22.72 -18.89 0.42
CA ARG A 31 -21.56 -19.29 -0.40
C ARG A 31 -20.78 -18.07 -0.90
N HIS A 32 -21.47 -17.00 -1.31
CA HIS A 32 -20.83 -15.73 -1.66
C HIS A 32 -20.08 -15.12 -0.48
N THR A 33 -20.72 -15.04 0.70
CA THR A 33 -20.09 -14.53 1.92
C THR A 33 -18.86 -15.34 2.28
N GLY A 34 -18.95 -16.67 2.25
CA GLY A 34 -17.82 -17.56 2.56
C GLY A 34 -16.62 -17.39 1.62
N ASN A 35 -16.84 -17.14 0.33
CA ASN A 35 -15.77 -16.88 -0.63
C ASN A 35 -15.18 -15.47 -0.50
N THR A 36 -16.02 -14.49 -0.18
CA THR A 36 -15.56 -13.11 0.10
C THR A 36 -14.67 -13.08 1.33
N LEU A 37 -15.06 -13.77 2.41
CA LEU A 37 -14.25 -13.89 3.62
C LEU A 37 -12.93 -14.64 3.38
N ALA A 38 -12.96 -15.68 2.53
CA ALA A 38 -11.74 -16.37 2.14
C ALA A 38 -10.78 -15.45 1.37
N ALA A 39 -11.31 -14.67 0.42
CA ALA A 39 -10.51 -13.69 -0.30
C ALA A 39 -9.90 -12.66 0.66
N ILE A 40 -10.70 -12.09 1.58
CA ILE A 40 -10.22 -11.15 2.62
C ILE A 40 -9.11 -11.75 3.50
N ALA A 41 -9.13 -13.06 3.71
CA ALA A 41 -8.09 -13.82 4.41
C ALA A 41 -6.90 -14.20 3.50
N ASP A 42 -6.70 -13.45 2.41
CA ASP A 42 -5.61 -13.60 1.44
C ASP A 42 -5.60 -14.95 0.69
N ALA A 43 -6.76 -15.59 0.51
CA ALA A 43 -6.85 -16.77 -0.34
C ALA A 43 -6.50 -16.44 -1.79
N THR A 44 -5.64 -17.25 -2.40
CA THR A 44 -5.20 -17.10 -3.78
C THR A 44 -6.25 -17.59 -4.79
N LEU A 45 -6.08 -17.22 -6.07
CA LEU A 45 -6.98 -17.66 -7.15
C LEU A 45 -7.14 -19.20 -7.22
N PRO A 46 -6.07 -20.02 -7.17
CA PRO A 46 -6.21 -21.49 -7.16
C PRO A 46 -6.96 -22.01 -5.93
N GLU A 47 -6.72 -21.44 -4.75
CA GLU A 47 -7.37 -21.84 -3.50
C GLU A 47 -8.87 -21.50 -3.52
N LEU A 48 -9.24 -20.32 -4.03
CA LEU A 48 -10.63 -19.95 -4.24
C LEU A 48 -11.33 -20.89 -5.22
N LYS A 49 -10.68 -21.20 -6.35
CA LYS A 49 -11.24 -22.15 -7.33
C LYS A 49 -11.43 -23.54 -6.73
N GLN A 50 -10.47 -24.02 -5.94
CA GLN A 50 -10.57 -25.30 -5.25
C GLN A 50 -11.74 -25.29 -4.25
N ARG A 51 -11.86 -24.24 -3.43
CA ARG A 51 -12.96 -24.06 -2.46
C ARG A 51 -14.33 -23.94 -3.13
N MET A 52 -14.37 -23.36 -4.33
CA MET A 52 -15.57 -23.26 -5.16
C MET A 52 -15.86 -24.54 -5.96
N GLY A 53 -14.98 -25.54 -5.98
CA GLY A 53 -15.17 -26.75 -6.77
C GLY A 53 -14.97 -26.53 -8.26
N HIS A 54 -13.78 -26.05 -8.65
CA HIS A 54 -13.38 -25.79 -10.04
C HIS A 54 -14.20 -24.72 -10.77
N ALA A 55 -14.59 -23.67 -10.04
CA ALA A 55 -15.16 -22.49 -10.69
C ALA A 55 -14.19 -21.89 -11.71
N SER A 56 -14.73 -21.20 -12.71
CA SER A 56 -13.92 -20.50 -13.69
C SER A 56 -13.07 -19.41 -13.04
N ASP A 57 -11.95 -19.06 -13.67
CA ASP A 57 -11.07 -17.98 -13.21
C ASP A 57 -11.85 -16.68 -13.04
N ARG A 58 -12.70 -16.37 -14.02
CA ARG A 58 -13.59 -15.21 -13.98
C ARG A 58 -14.50 -15.20 -12.74
N ALA A 59 -15.04 -16.36 -12.33
CA ALA A 59 -15.91 -16.44 -11.17
C ALA A 59 -15.16 -16.27 -9.85
N ALA A 60 -13.91 -16.74 -9.77
CA ALA A 60 -13.08 -16.58 -8.58
C ALA A 60 -12.54 -15.14 -8.44
N MET A 61 -12.21 -14.48 -9.56
CA MET A 61 -11.75 -13.09 -9.59
C MET A 61 -12.77 -12.10 -9.00
N ILE A 62 -14.08 -12.38 -9.08
CA ILE A 62 -15.13 -11.55 -8.46
C ILE A 62 -14.86 -11.34 -6.96
N TYR A 63 -14.30 -12.33 -6.27
CA TYR A 63 -14.02 -12.24 -4.83
C TYR A 63 -12.66 -11.64 -4.51
N LEU A 64 -11.65 -11.88 -5.35
CA LEU A 64 -10.33 -11.24 -5.18
C LEU A 64 -10.41 -9.72 -5.34
N HIS A 65 -11.29 -9.21 -6.21
CA HIS A 65 -11.51 -7.77 -6.29
C HIS A 65 -12.03 -7.14 -4.99
N ALA A 66 -12.61 -7.91 -4.07
CA ALA A 66 -12.98 -7.41 -2.75
C ALA A 66 -11.75 -7.08 -1.89
N THR A 67 -10.60 -7.73 -2.12
CA THR A 67 -9.34 -7.38 -1.46
C THR A 67 -8.56 -6.31 -2.17
N ASP A 68 -8.72 -6.13 -3.49
CA ASP A 68 -8.04 -5.07 -4.24
C ASP A 68 -8.34 -3.67 -3.70
N GLU A 69 -9.55 -3.42 -3.20
CA GLU A 69 -9.88 -2.17 -2.51
C GLU A 69 -9.12 -2.05 -1.18
N ARG A 70 -9.12 -3.11 -0.37
CA ARG A 70 -8.39 -3.15 0.91
C ARG A 70 -6.87 -3.03 0.70
N HIS A 71 -6.33 -3.62 -0.35
CA HIS A 71 -4.92 -3.49 -0.71
C HIS A 71 -4.59 -2.06 -1.15
N ARG A 72 -5.51 -1.35 -1.82
CA ARG A 72 -5.36 0.08 -2.14
C ARG A 72 -5.34 0.94 -0.87
N GLU A 73 -6.25 0.73 0.06
CA GLU A 73 -6.26 1.43 1.35
C GLU A 73 -4.94 1.24 2.14
N ILE A 74 -4.43 0.00 2.14
CA ILE A 74 -3.13 -0.31 2.75
C ILE A 74 -2.00 0.44 2.03
N ALA A 75 -1.97 0.42 0.70
CA ALA A 75 -0.95 1.11 -0.09
C ALA A 75 -0.98 2.63 0.13
N ASP A 76 -2.17 3.22 0.23
CA ASP A 76 -2.34 4.65 0.52
C ASP A 76 -1.82 5.01 1.91
N THR A 77 -2.11 4.16 2.90
CA THR A 77 -1.60 4.31 4.27
C THR A 77 -0.07 4.23 4.30
N LEU A 78 0.52 3.25 3.62
CA LEU A 78 1.97 3.10 3.49
C LEU A 78 2.60 4.32 2.77
N SER A 79 1.95 4.84 1.73
CA SER A 79 2.39 6.03 1.01
C SER A 79 2.42 7.26 1.92
N ALA A 80 1.39 7.44 2.76
CA ALA A 80 1.31 8.53 3.71
C ALA A 80 2.42 8.46 4.77
N MET A 81 2.70 7.26 5.30
CA MET A 81 3.80 7.03 6.25
C MET A 81 5.15 7.38 5.59
N ALA A 82 5.42 6.86 4.39
CA ALA A 82 6.65 7.14 3.67
C ALA A 82 6.87 8.64 3.40
N LYS A 83 5.81 9.37 2.99
CA LYS A 83 5.87 10.83 2.78
C LYS A 83 6.21 11.60 4.06
N THR A 84 5.70 11.14 5.20
CA THR A 84 5.95 11.76 6.51
C THR A 84 7.42 11.62 6.90
N GLU A 85 7.96 10.41 6.79
CA GLU A 85 9.38 10.14 7.05
C GLU A 85 10.30 10.95 6.13
N LEU A 86 10.00 11.01 4.82
CA LEU A 86 10.77 11.81 3.87
C LEU A 86 10.75 13.31 4.21
N LYS A 87 9.62 13.84 4.71
CA LYS A 87 9.51 15.23 5.14
C LYS A 87 10.35 15.51 6.39
N GLN A 88 10.40 14.57 7.34
CA GLN A 88 11.24 14.67 8.53
C GLN A 88 12.73 14.63 8.15
N ALA A 89 13.13 13.70 7.29
CA ALA A 89 14.51 13.62 6.80
C ALA A 89 14.97 14.91 6.11
N ARG A 90 14.10 15.52 5.29
CA ARG A 90 14.38 16.83 4.65
C ARG A 90 14.54 17.97 5.65
N ARG A 91 13.73 18.00 6.72
CA ARG A 91 13.85 19.02 7.78
C ARG A 91 15.16 18.86 8.56
N ASN A 92 15.49 17.63 8.92
CA ASN A 92 16.72 17.35 9.65
C ASN A 92 17.97 17.75 8.83
N GLN A 93 17.92 17.62 7.50
CA GLN A 93 19.00 18.07 6.62
C GLN A 93 19.10 19.60 6.52
N SER A 94 17.98 20.33 6.51
CA SER A 94 18.02 21.80 6.51
C SER A 94 18.52 22.38 7.84
N ASP A 95 18.27 21.68 8.95
CA ASP A 95 18.74 22.09 10.27
C ASP A 95 20.26 21.87 10.43
N THR A 96 20.84 20.83 9.82
CA THR A 96 22.30 20.61 9.81
C THR A 96 23.06 21.66 8.97
N GLN A 97 22.46 22.23 7.93
CA GLN A 97 23.13 23.19 7.04
C GLN A 97 23.17 24.63 7.57
N ALA A 98 22.48 24.93 8.67
CA ALA A 98 22.42 26.26 9.27
C ALA A 98 23.53 26.55 10.29
N GLU A 99 24.44 25.60 10.53
CA GLU A 99 25.48 25.69 11.58
C GLU A 99 26.91 25.84 11.02
N GLU A 100 27.05 26.13 9.73
CA GLU A 100 28.33 26.42 9.08
C GLU A 100 28.34 27.83 8.48
N ASP A 101 28.45 28.84 9.35
CA ASP A 101 28.84 30.21 8.99
C ASP A 101 30.33 30.21 8.56
N PRO A 102 30.68 30.59 7.32
CA PRO A 102 32.07 30.82 6.99
C PRO A 102 32.51 32.12 7.66
N VAL A 103 33.38 32.00 8.68
CA VAL A 103 34.18 33.10 9.22
C VAL A 103 34.84 33.85 8.05
N ASN A 104 34.35 35.06 7.79
CA ASN A 104 34.85 35.95 6.76
C ASN A 104 36.00 36.79 7.33
N ASP A 105 37.24 36.32 7.15
CA ASP A 105 38.45 37.08 7.45
C ASP A 105 38.70 38.14 6.37
N GLN A 106 38.12 39.33 6.57
CA GLN A 106 38.49 40.54 5.83
C GLN A 106 39.52 41.33 6.64
N SER A 107 40.81 41.03 6.41
CA SER A 107 41.92 41.88 6.83
C SER A 107 42.19 42.99 5.80
N PRO A 108 42.27 44.29 6.17
CA PRO A 108 42.48 45.36 5.20
C PRO A 108 43.97 45.68 4.98
N GLY A 109 44.34 45.85 3.71
CA GLY A 109 45.35 46.83 3.27
C GLY A 109 46.73 46.29 2.89
N ARG A 110 47.12 46.48 1.62
CA ARG A 110 48.05 47.56 1.21
C ARG A 110 48.12 47.65 -0.31
N GLU A 111 47.99 48.88 -0.79
CA GLU A 111 48.04 49.26 -2.20
C GLU A 111 49.47 49.62 -2.65
N ARG A 112 49.69 49.57 -3.98
CA ARG A 112 50.70 50.27 -4.81
C ARG A 112 52.07 49.58 -4.95
N VAL A 113 52.75 49.52 -6.11
CA VAL A 113 52.69 50.32 -7.36
C VAL A 113 53.41 49.55 -8.49
N SER A 114 53.04 49.92 -9.71
CA SER A 114 53.68 49.70 -11.01
C SER A 114 55.21 49.82 -11.05
N ASP A 115 55.88 49.00 -11.87
CA ASP A 115 56.62 49.47 -13.06
C ASP A 115 57.54 48.40 -13.70
N LEU A 116 57.80 48.65 -14.98
CA LEU A 116 58.87 48.14 -15.87
C LEU A 116 58.61 46.87 -16.67
N GLY A 117 58.31 47.11 -17.96
CA GLY A 117 58.36 46.12 -19.02
C GLY A 117 59.78 45.72 -19.42
N PHE A 118 59.85 44.59 -20.12
CA PHE A 118 61.04 44.12 -20.82
C PHE A 118 60.62 43.45 -22.14
N VAL A 119 61.06 44.06 -23.24
CA VAL A 119 60.94 43.58 -24.62
C VAL A 119 62.31 43.05 -25.05
N VAL A 120 62.36 41.78 -25.49
CA VAL A 120 63.33 41.20 -26.43
C VAL A 120 62.58 40.01 -27.08
N GLY A 121 62.32 39.89 -28.39
CA GLY A 121 63.06 40.34 -29.56
C GLY A 121 63.78 39.14 -30.18
N GLY A 122 63.10 38.36 -31.03
CA GLY A 122 63.66 37.18 -31.71
C GLY A 122 63.51 37.27 -33.23
N ALA A 123 64.63 37.04 -33.92
CA ALA A 123 64.89 36.75 -35.34
C ALA A 123 64.41 37.75 -36.41
#